data_AF-A1CAL4-F1
#
_entry.id   AF-A1CAL4-F1
#
_cell.length_a   1.000
_cell.length_b   1.000
_cell.length_c   1.000
_cell.angle_alpha   90.00
_cell.angle_beta   90.00
_cell.angle_gamma   90.00
#
_symmetry.space_group_name_H-M   'P 1'
#
loop_
_entity.id
_entity.type
_entity.pdbx_description
1 polymer ?
#
loop_
_entity_poly.entity_id
_entity_poly.type
_entity_poly.pdbx_seq_one_letter_code
_entity_poly.pdbx_strand_id
1 'polypeptide(L)'
;MAPSNFKSSLDITFIGTATAILEIDGVTLLTDPMFSPEGTEWDMGLAVLKNTESPAIGLENLPPIDAILLSHEDHPDNLDELGRRLLDGRRVLTTVDGAKNLAPRPGVKGLKPWETTTLIAGNKEFQVTATPCQHLPGGECTGFILTNADFGTSEDGRPNAIYVSGDTVYLDELAQEIPKRFSVVAAIMNFGHAIAPLPTGPQAITMDGKSGARLLQALQSDVLVPMHYESWGHFTQFGKELAQDFEAAGVQDKVCWLTPGQRKKVL
;
A
#
# COMPACT_ATOMS: atom_id res chain seq x y z
N MET A 1 -7.70 9.34 -22.84
CA MET A 1 -8.23 8.04 -22.36
C MET A 1 -9.69 8.26 -22.09
N ALA A 2 -10.56 7.32 -22.46
CA ALA A 2 -11.98 7.40 -22.07
C ALA A 2 -12.02 7.45 -20.53
N PRO A 3 -12.90 8.26 -19.92
CA PRO A 3 -13.04 8.26 -18.46
C PRO A 3 -13.34 6.83 -18.02
N SER A 4 -12.63 6.32 -17.02
CA SER A 4 -12.91 4.99 -16.51
C SER A 4 -14.39 4.92 -16.17
N ASN A 5 -15.04 3.85 -16.60
CA ASN A 5 -16.42 3.57 -16.24
C ASN A 5 -16.54 3.08 -14.80
N PHE A 6 -15.62 3.52 -13.95
CA PHE A 6 -15.62 3.35 -12.51
C PHE A 6 -16.83 4.09 -11.94
N LYS A 7 -17.68 3.36 -11.22
CA LYS A 7 -18.97 3.87 -10.70
C LYS A 7 -18.99 4.02 -9.18
N SER A 8 -17.83 3.92 -8.56
CA SER A 8 -17.64 4.01 -7.12
C SER A 8 -16.84 5.26 -6.77
N SER A 9 -16.68 5.48 -5.46
CA SER A 9 -15.87 6.56 -4.89
C SER A 9 -14.64 5.99 -4.20
N LEU A 10 -13.54 6.77 -4.23
CA LEU A 10 -12.37 6.52 -3.41
C LEU A 10 -11.91 7.83 -2.79
N ASP A 11 -12.01 7.92 -1.46
CA ASP A 11 -11.36 8.95 -0.67
C ASP A 11 -10.18 8.33 0.10
N ILE A 12 -9.09 9.08 0.20
CA ILE A 12 -7.92 8.65 0.97
C ILE A 12 -7.56 9.71 2.00
N THR A 13 -7.28 9.27 3.22
CA THR A 13 -6.66 10.09 4.26
C THR A 13 -5.31 9.49 4.61
N PHE A 14 -4.24 10.18 4.23
CA PHE A 14 -2.88 9.76 4.55
C PHE A 14 -2.59 10.02 6.02
N ILE A 15 -2.10 9.01 6.75
CA ILE A 15 -1.73 9.14 8.16
C ILE A 15 -0.22 9.34 8.30
N GLY A 16 0.58 8.53 7.61
CA GLY A 16 2.03 8.60 7.60
C GLY A 16 2.62 7.33 6.98
N THR A 17 3.81 7.42 6.38
CA THR A 17 4.55 6.25 5.85
C THR A 17 3.71 5.37 4.91
N ALA A 18 3.38 4.12 5.27
CA ALA A 18 2.47 3.24 4.52
C ALA A 18 1.02 3.25 5.07
N THR A 19 0.77 3.98 6.16
CA THR A 19 -0.53 4.05 6.82
C THR A 19 -1.45 5.06 6.14
N ALA A 20 -2.57 4.57 5.62
CA ALA A 20 -3.64 5.40 5.07
C ALA A 20 -5.01 4.77 5.30
N ILE A 21 -6.01 5.62 5.45
CA ILE A 21 -7.42 5.23 5.45
C ILE A 21 -7.92 5.30 4.00
N LEU A 22 -8.43 4.19 3.49
CA LEU A 22 -9.12 4.12 2.20
C LEU A 22 -10.63 4.03 2.48
N GLU A 23 -11.38 5.06 2.11
CA GLU A 23 -12.84 5.02 2.16
C GLU A 23 -13.39 4.73 0.76
N ILE A 24 -14.04 3.58 0.61
CA ILE A 24 -14.57 3.08 -0.67
C ILE A 24 -16.07 2.83 -0.49
N ASP A 25 -16.90 3.69 -1.10
CA ASP A 25 -18.37 3.62 -1.01
C ASP A 25 -18.88 3.48 0.45
N GLY A 26 -18.25 4.21 1.38
CA GLY A 26 -18.57 4.18 2.81
C GLY A 26 -17.96 3.04 3.62
N VAL A 27 -17.18 2.14 2.99
CA VAL A 27 -16.36 1.13 3.69
C VAL A 27 -15.00 1.70 4.02
N THR A 28 -14.53 1.51 5.25
CA THR A 28 -13.27 2.08 5.73
C THR A 28 -12.21 0.99 5.90
N LEU A 29 -11.21 1.01 5.03
CA LEU A 29 -10.03 0.13 5.10
C LEU A 29 -8.83 0.90 5.65
N LEU A 30 -7.94 0.22 6.37
CA LEU A 30 -6.67 0.79 6.84
C LEU A 30 -5.51 0.00 6.24
N THR A 31 -4.50 0.69 5.72
CA THR A 31 -3.24 0.07 5.29
C THR A 31 -2.20 0.15 6.39
N ASP A 32 -1.35 -0.88 6.51
CA ASP A 32 -0.07 -0.88 7.24
C ASP A 32 -0.03 0.04 8.48
N PRO A 33 -0.70 -0.33 9.59
CA PRO A 33 -0.90 0.56 10.72
C PRO A 33 0.39 0.80 11.52
N MET A 34 0.94 2.01 11.40
CA MET A 34 2.08 2.52 12.18
C MET A 34 1.62 3.77 12.94
N PHE A 35 1.74 3.77 14.27
CA PHE A 35 1.18 4.84 15.11
C PHE A 35 2.13 5.42 16.17
N SER A 36 3.39 5.01 16.20
CA SER A 36 4.36 5.44 17.21
C SER A 36 4.71 6.93 17.05
N PRO A 37 4.92 7.66 18.16
CA PRO A 37 5.25 9.08 18.12
C PRO A 37 6.61 9.33 17.47
N GLU A 38 6.83 10.53 16.98
CA GLU A 38 8.11 10.99 16.43
C GLU A 38 9.28 10.63 17.35
N GLY A 39 10.38 10.16 16.74
CA GLY A 39 11.62 9.87 17.44
C GLY A 39 11.65 8.52 18.13
N THR A 40 10.63 7.68 17.92
CA THR A 40 10.66 6.26 18.31
C THR A 40 11.73 5.53 17.49
N GLU A 41 12.48 4.66 18.15
CA GLU A 41 13.61 3.93 17.55
C GLU A 41 13.41 2.42 17.73
N TRP A 42 13.75 1.65 16.68
CA TRP A 42 13.74 0.20 16.67
C TRP A 42 15.13 -0.32 16.30
N ASP A 43 15.74 -1.09 17.19
CA ASP A 43 17.01 -1.77 16.91
C ASP A 43 16.73 -3.08 16.16
N MET A 44 17.03 -3.07 14.86
CA MET A 44 16.89 -4.22 13.96
C MET A 44 18.17 -5.06 13.89
N GLY A 45 19.14 -4.82 14.78
CA GLY A 45 20.45 -5.47 14.85
C GLY A 45 21.45 -4.99 13.80
N LEU A 46 21.03 -4.84 12.54
CA LEU A 46 21.87 -4.32 11.45
C LEU A 46 21.76 -2.80 11.27
N ALA A 47 20.65 -2.22 11.71
CA ALA A 47 20.37 -0.79 11.65
C ALA A 47 19.39 -0.41 12.77
N VAL A 48 19.45 0.85 13.19
CA VAL A 48 18.40 1.46 14.01
C VAL A 48 17.46 2.20 13.08
N LEU A 49 16.20 1.78 13.05
CA LEU A 49 15.15 2.49 12.33
C LEU A 49 14.57 3.55 13.26
N LYS A 50 14.27 4.72 12.70
CA LYS A 50 13.73 5.85 13.44
C LYS A 50 12.70 6.58 12.60
N ASN A 51 11.53 6.82 13.17
CA ASN A 51 10.54 7.70 12.56
C ASN A 51 10.87 9.17 12.87
N THR A 52 10.68 10.04 11.89
CA THR A 52 10.99 11.47 11.97
C THR A 52 9.77 12.34 12.14
N GLU A 53 8.56 11.75 12.11
CA GLU A 53 7.30 12.46 12.29
C GLU A 53 6.31 11.58 13.04
N SER A 54 5.36 12.22 13.72
CA SER A 54 4.23 11.53 14.35
C SER A 54 3.11 11.29 13.32
N PRO A 55 2.27 10.26 13.49
CA PRO A 55 1.08 10.05 12.66
C PRO A 55 0.20 11.29 12.65
N ALA A 56 -0.29 11.67 11.48
CA ALA A 56 -1.14 12.85 11.34
C ALA A 56 -2.52 12.69 12.02
N ILE A 57 -2.95 11.45 12.26
CA ILE A 57 -4.14 11.08 13.03
C ILE A 57 -3.72 10.06 14.07
N GLY A 58 -3.93 10.39 15.35
CA GLY A 58 -3.71 9.46 16.46
C GLY A 58 -4.73 8.32 16.49
N LEU A 59 -4.37 7.20 17.13
CA LEU A 59 -5.22 6.01 17.27
C LEU A 59 -6.63 6.34 17.80
N GLU A 60 -6.71 7.27 18.76
CA GLU A 60 -7.95 7.70 19.41
C GLU A 60 -8.89 8.49 18.49
N ASN A 61 -8.39 8.98 17.36
CA ASN A 61 -9.13 9.77 16.38
C ASN A 61 -9.45 8.99 15.11
N LEU A 62 -9.14 7.68 15.06
CA LEU A 62 -9.48 6.85 13.92
C LEU A 62 -11.00 6.67 13.79
N PRO A 63 -11.55 6.72 12.57
CA PRO A 63 -12.92 6.27 12.34
C PRO A 63 -13.04 4.76 12.57
N PRO A 64 -14.27 4.21 12.65
CA PRO A 64 -14.48 2.76 12.60
C PRO A 64 -13.76 2.15 11.39
N ILE A 65 -12.95 1.12 11.62
CA ILE A 65 -12.19 0.41 10.58
C ILE A 65 -12.83 -0.96 10.34
N ASP A 66 -13.25 -1.24 9.11
CA ASP A 66 -13.92 -2.48 8.73
C ASP A 66 -12.93 -3.63 8.50
N ALA A 67 -11.78 -3.33 7.90
CA ALA A 67 -10.71 -4.29 7.65
C ALA A 67 -9.35 -3.60 7.46
N ILE A 68 -8.29 -4.40 7.59
CA ILE A 68 -6.90 -3.96 7.45
C ILE A 68 -6.25 -4.72 6.29
N LEU A 69 -5.56 -3.97 5.43
CA LEU A 69 -4.66 -4.50 4.41
C LEU A 69 -3.24 -4.32 4.93
N LEU A 70 -2.61 -5.42 5.35
CA LEU A 70 -1.29 -5.41 5.97
C LEU A 70 -0.30 -6.08 5.02
N SER A 71 0.57 -5.29 4.39
CA SER A 71 1.53 -5.77 3.39
C SER A 71 2.52 -6.77 3.98
N HIS A 72 3.03 -6.49 5.18
CA HIS A 72 3.90 -7.37 5.98
C HIS A 72 3.93 -6.90 7.43
N GLU A 73 4.24 -7.81 8.36
CA GLU A 73 4.15 -7.58 9.80
C GLU A 73 5.50 -7.41 10.50
N ASP A 74 6.62 -7.67 9.82
CA ASP A 74 7.95 -7.77 10.43
C ASP A 74 8.75 -6.46 10.41
N HIS A 75 8.21 -5.40 9.78
CA HIS A 75 8.81 -4.07 9.74
C HIS A 75 8.00 -3.01 10.50
N PRO A 76 8.66 -2.20 11.37
CA PRO A 76 7.97 -1.24 12.25
C PRO A 76 7.37 -0.03 11.51
N ASP A 77 7.84 0.27 10.30
CA ASP A 77 7.29 1.28 9.40
C ASP A 77 5.97 0.89 8.74
N ASN A 78 5.63 -0.40 8.75
CA ASN A 78 4.36 -0.92 8.26
C ASN A 78 3.48 -1.46 9.38
N LEU A 79 4.07 -1.94 10.49
CA LEU A 79 3.34 -2.43 11.64
C LEU A 79 4.13 -2.30 12.95
N ASP A 80 3.83 -1.25 13.70
CA ASP A 80 4.39 -1.04 15.02
C ASP A 80 3.54 -1.65 16.15
N GLU A 81 4.04 -1.55 17.37
CA GLU A 81 3.46 -2.09 18.60
C GLU A 81 2.08 -1.50 18.90
N LEU A 82 1.83 -0.26 18.47
CA LEU A 82 0.55 0.41 18.60
C LEU A 82 -0.46 -0.06 17.55
N GLY A 83 -0.03 -0.15 16.29
CA GLY A 83 -0.82 -0.66 15.18
C GLY A 83 -1.20 -2.14 15.34
N ARG A 84 -0.32 -2.97 15.93
CA ARG A 84 -0.62 -4.36 16.29
C ARG A 84 -1.88 -4.50 17.16
N ARG A 85 -2.21 -3.50 17.98
CA ARG A 85 -3.42 -3.51 18.82
C ARG A 85 -4.69 -3.32 18.01
N LEU A 86 -4.60 -2.70 16.83
CA LEU A 86 -5.75 -2.54 15.92
C LEU A 86 -6.13 -3.87 15.27
N LEU A 87 -5.21 -4.82 15.13
CA LEU A 87 -5.49 -6.11 14.50
C LEU A 87 -6.51 -6.93 15.30
N ASP A 88 -6.61 -6.72 16.61
CA ASP A 88 -7.49 -7.48 17.49
C ASP A 88 -8.96 -7.16 17.20
N GLY A 89 -9.74 -8.20 16.93
CA GLY A 89 -11.16 -8.09 16.59
C GLY A 89 -11.46 -7.60 15.17
N ARG A 90 -10.44 -7.42 14.31
CA ARG A 90 -10.59 -6.97 12.92
C ARG A 90 -10.25 -8.05 11.92
N ARG A 91 -10.80 -7.89 10.71
CA ARG A 91 -10.38 -8.67 9.54
C ARG A 91 -9.06 -8.08 9.02
N VAL A 92 -8.06 -8.91 8.83
CA VAL A 92 -6.73 -8.50 8.35
C VAL A 92 -6.32 -9.43 7.23
N LEU A 93 -5.94 -8.88 6.09
CA LEU A 93 -5.32 -9.62 5.00
C LEU A 93 -3.82 -9.33 5.00
N THR A 94 -3.00 -10.37 4.92
CA THR A 94 -1.54 -10.25 4.93
C THR A 94 -0.87 -11.44 4.25
N THR A 95 0.45 -11.58 4.40
CA THR A 95 1.23 -12.73 3.91
C THR A 95 0.92 -14.01 4.68
N VAL A 96 1.34 -15.16 4.15
CA VAL A 96 1.12 -16.45 4.83
C VAL A 96 1.99 -16.54 6.08
N ASP A 97 3.25 -16.12 6.02
CA ASP A 97 4.10 -16.07 7.20
C ASP A 97 3.61 -15.03 8.20
N GLY A 98 3.11 -13.88 7.74
CA GLY A 98 2.54 -12.87 8.63
C GLY A 98 1.32 -13.33 9.40
N ALA A 99 0.42 -14.07 8.77
CA ALA A 99 -0.70 -14.66 9.48
C ALA A 99 -0.26 -15.69 10.55
N LYS A 100 0.83 -16.42 10.29
CA LYS A 100 1.43 -17.35 11.24
C LYS A 100 2.12 -16.61 12.39
N ASN A 101 2.87 -15.55 12.12
CA ASN A 101 3.61 -14.77 13.12
C ASN A 101 2.67 -13.91 13.99
N LEU A 102 1.52 -13.51 13.45
CA LEU A 102 0.48 -12.77 14.17
C LEU A 102 -0.50 -13.66 14.95
N ALA A 103 -0.34 -14.98 14.91
CA ALA A 103 -1.19 -15.91 15.63
C ALA A 103 -1.08 -15.74 17.17
N PRO A 104 -2.15 -16.02 17.94
CA PRO A 104 -3.46 -16.51 17.51
C PRO A 104 -4.47 -15.37 17.32
N ARG A 105 -4.53 -14.77 16.13
CA ARG A 105 -5.56 -13.79 15.78
C ARG A 105 -6.53 -14.38 14.74
N PRO A 106 -7.77 -14.74 15.11
CA PRO A 106 -8.69 -15.44 14.22
C PRO A 106 -9.15 -14.60 13.01
N GLY A 107 -9.03 -13.28 13.10
CA GLY A 107 -9.37 -12.36 12.01
C GLY A 107 -8.24 -12.14 11.00
N VAL A 108 -7.04 -12.65 11.26
CA VAL A 108 -5.88 -12.50 10.36
C VAL A 108 -5.84 -13.67 9.38
N LYS A 109 -5.83 -13.35 8.08
CA LYS A 109 -5.74 -14.31 6.99
C LYS A 109 -4.55 -14.01 6.10
N GLY A 110 -3.70 -15.02 5.92
CA GLY A 110 -2.58 -14.97 4.99
C GLY A 110 -2.99 -15.36 3.58
N LEU A 111 -2.40 -14.72 2.58
CA LEU A 111 -2.64 -14.98 1.16
C LEU A 111 -1.31 -15.23 0.44
N LYS A 112 -1.31 -16.19 -0.49
CA LYS A 112 -0.20 -16.41 -1.42
C LYS A 112 -0.26 -15.41 -2.58
N PRO A 113 0.86 -15.13 -3.26
CA PRO A 113 0.83 -14.35 -4.50
C PRO A 113 -0.22 -14.89 -5.48
N TRP A 114 -1.04 -13.98 -6.00
CA TRP A 114 -2.18 -14.21 -6.89
C TRP A 114 -3.36 -14.97 -6.31
N GLU A 115 -3.34 -15.33 -5.03
CA GLU A 115 -4.49 -15.86 -4.32
C GLU A 115 -5.54 -14.76 -4.15
N THR A 116 -6.78 -15.08 -4.49
CA THR A 116 -7.94 -14.21 -4.30
C THR A 116 -8.76 -14.70 -3.12
N THR A 117 -9.15 -13.80 -2.23
CA THR A 117 -10.14 -14.06 -1.19
C THR A 117 -11.28 -13.07 -1.27
N THR A 118 -12.45 -13.52 -0.84
CA THR A 118 -13.57 -12.62 -0.55
C THR A 118 -13.35 -11.95 0.81
N LEU A 119 -13.47 -10.62 0.85
CA LEU A 119 -13.43 -9.80 2.05
C LEU A 119 -14.80 -9.11 2.20
N ILE A 120 -15.49 -9.43 3.30
CA ILE A 120 -16.71 -8.74 3.69
C ILE A 120 -16.31 -7.63 4.67
N ALA A 121 -16.47 -6.38 4.22
CA ALA A 121 -16.12 -5.17 4.97
C ALA A 121 -17.30 -4.20 4.91
N GLY A 122 -17.77 -3.74 6.07
CA GLY A 122 -19.04 -3.02 6.16
C GLY A 122 -20.20 -3.81 5.53
N ASN A 123 -20.87 -3.18 4.57
CA ASN A 123 -21.98 -3.75 3.79
C ASN A 123 -21.57 -4.18 2.37
N LYS A 124 -20.26 -4.27 2.07
CA LYS A 124 -19.74 -4.60 0.74
C LYS A 124 -18.94 -5.89 0.77
N GLU A 125 -18.91 -6.55 -0.39
CA GLU A 125 -18.07 -7.71 -0.66
C GLU A 125 -17.00 -7.33 -1.68
N PHE A 126 -15.74 -7.41 -1.28
CA PHE A 126 -14.58 -7.19 -2.16
C PHE A 126 -13.96 -8.54 -2.52
N GLN A 127 -13.50 -8.68 -3.76
CA GLN A 127 -12.51 -9.69 -4.11
C GLN A 127 -11.13 -9.05 -3.97
N VAL A 128 -10.32 -9.58 -3.07
CA VAL A 128 -8.97 -9.09 -2.80
C VAL A 128 -7.97 -10.12 -3.28
N THR A 129 -7.16 -9.74 -4.26
CA THR A 129 -6.09 -10.59 -4.80
C THR A 129 -4.75 -10.09 -4.29
N ALA A 130 -4.00 -10.96 -3.61
CA ALA A 130 -2.63 -10.66 -3.19
C ALA A 130 -1.71 -10.59 -4.42
N THR A 131 -0.76 -9.65 -4.44
CA THR A 131 0.25 -9.53 -5.50
C THR A 131 1.63 -9.92 -4.96
N PRO A 132 2.52 -10.48 -5.80
CA PRO A 132 3.90 -10.72 -5.40
C PRO A 132 4.59 -9.38 -5.08
N CYS A 133 5.43 -9.39 -4.04
CA CYS A 133 6.37 -8.32 -3.75
C CYS A 133 7.78 -8.87 -3.61
N GLN A 134 8.77 -8.02 -3.86
CA GLN A 134 10.16 -8.29 -3.55
C GLN A 134 10.69 -7.16 -2.68
N HIS A 135 10.88 -7.45 -1.39
CA HIS A 135 11.32 -6.48 -0.40
C HIS A 135 12.70 -6.87 0.16
N LEU A 136 12.79 -7.91 0.99
CA LEU A 136 14.06 -8.48 1.47
C LEU A 136 14.21 -9.93 1.02
N PRO A 137 15.44 -10.44 0.81
CA PRO A 137 15.64 -11.87 0.64
C PRO A 137 15.12 -12.65 1.85
N GLY A 138 14.00 -13.36 1.67
CA GLY A 138 13.34 -14.14 2.72
C GLY A 138 12.33 -13.38 3.59
N GLY A 139 12.17 -12.06 3.41
CA GLY A 139 11.07 -11.29 4.00
C GLY A 139 9.84 -11.38 3.11
N GLU A 140 8.70 -11.82 3.67
CA GLU A 140 7.45 -11.89 2.92
C GLU A 140 6.75 -10.53 2.94
N CYS A 141 6.44 -10.01 1.75
CA CYS A 141 5.58 -8.83 1.58
C CYS A 141 4.53 -9.13 0.51
N THR A 142 3.38 -8.47 0.58
CA THR A 142 2.35 -8.55 -0.44
C THR A 142 1.69 -7.19 -0.71
N GLY A 143 1.26 -7.00 -1.95
CA GLY A 143 0.31 -5.95 -2.32
C GLY A 143 -1.10 -6.53 -2.49
N PHE A 144 -2.07 -5.66 -2.74
CA PHE A 144 -3.48 -6.02 -2.84
C PHE A 144 -4.13 -5.36 -4.05
N ILE A 145 -4.79 -6.17 -4.88
CA ILE A 145 -5.74 -5.72 -5.90
C ILE A 145 -7.14 -5.91 -5.36
N LEU A 146 -7.90 -4.83 -5.24
CA LEU A 146 -9.28 -4.83 -4.79
C LEU A 146 -10.20 -4.67 -5.98
N THR A 147 -11.16 -5.57 -6.13
CA THR A 147 -12.29 -5.41 -7.05
C THR A 147 -13.62 -5.56 -6.31
N ASN A 148 -14.65 -4.92 -6.84
CA ASN A 148 -16.02 -5.02 -6.37
C ASN A 148 -16.93 -4.96 -7.61
N ALA A 149 -18.07 -5.64 -7.58
CA ALA A 149 -19.02 -5.61 -8.70
C ALA A 149 -19.47 -4.19 -9.06
N ASP A 150 -19.57 -3.30 -8.06
CA ASP A 150 -19.97 -1.90 -8.22
C ASP A 150 -18.90 -1.06 -8.93
N PHE A 151 -17.62 -1.49 -8.93
CA PHE A 151 -16.55 -0.79 -9.64
C PHE A 151 -16.74 -0.81 -11.16
N GLY A 152 -17.50 -1.77 -11.68
CA GLY A 152 -17.66 -1.98 -13.12
C GLY A 152 -16.46 -2.68 -13.78
N THR A 153 -16.47 -2.72 -15.11
CA THR A 153 -15.46 -3.41 -15.93
C THR A 153 -15.03 -2.51 -17.08
N SER A 154 -13.75 -2.46 -17.44
CA SER A 154 -13.26 -1.74 -18.63
C SER A 154 -13.91 -2.20 -19.93
N GLU A 155 -13.68 -1.48 -21.03
CA GLU A 155 -14.25 -1.78 -22.35
C GLU A 155 -13.92 -3.19 -22.85
N ASP A 156 -12.76 -3.72 -22.48
CA ASP A 156 -12.30 -5.09 -22.78
C ASP A 156 -12.76 -6.13 -21.75
N GLY A 157 -13.63 -5.75 -20.81
CA GLY A 157 -14.28 -6.64 -19.85
C GLY A 157 -13.47 -6.96 -18.59
N ARG A 158 -12.26 -6.40 -18.41
CA ARG A 158 -11.50 -6.59 -17.18
C ARG A 158 -12.19 -5.85 -16.02
N PRO A 159 -12.27 -6.42 -14.81
CA PRO A 159 -12.80 -5.71 -13.65
C PRO A 159 -11.96 -4.47 -13.36
N ASN A 160 -12.63 -3.36 -13.07
CA ASN A 160 -11.97 -2.17 -12.54
C ASN A 160 -11.42 -2.49 -11.14
N ALA A 161 -10.26 -1.94 -10.82
CA ALA A 161 -9.54 -2.29 -9.62
C ALA A 161 -8.79 -1.14 -8.97
N ILE A 162 -8.64 -1.21 -7.65
CA ILE A 162 -7.72 -0.38 -6.88
C ILE A 162 -6.52 -1.24 -6.50
N TYR A 163 -5.32 -0.76 -6.75
CA TYR A 163 -4.07 -1.45 -6.41
C TYR A 163 -3.40 -0.77 -5.22
N VAL A 164 -3.02 -1.55 -4.21
CA VAL A 164 -2.14 -1.15 -3.10
C VAL A 164 -0.86 -1.96 -3.21
N SER A 165 0.30 -1.34 -3.41
CA SER A 165 1.50 -2.10 -3.78
C SER A 165 2.10 -2.92 -2.65
N GLY A 166 1.96 -2.45 -1.40
CA GLY A 166 2.88 -2.83 -0.33
C GLY A 166 4.32 -2.43 -0.68
N ASP A 167 5.26 -2.91 0.10
CA ASP A 167 6.68 -2.62 -0.11
C ASP A 167 7.28 -3.57 -1.14
N THR A 168 7.60 -3.05 -2.32
CA THR A 168 8.20 -3.83 -3.39
C THR A 168 9.09 -2.97 -4.26
N VAL A 169 10.06 -3.59 -4.91
CA VAL A 169 10.70 -3.03 -6.10
C VAL A 169 9.84 -3.28 -7.35
N TYR A 170 10.23 -2.68 -8.48
CA TYR A 170 9.60 -2.98 -9.77
C TYR A 170 9.82 -4.45 -10.15
N LEU A 171 8.73 -5.15 -10.44
CA LEU A 171 8.71 -6.52 -10.93
C LEU A 171 8.07 -6.56 -12.31
N ASP A 172 8.75 -7.19 -13.28
CA ASP A 172 8.18 -7.38 -14.61
C ASP A 172 6.89 -8.20 -14.56
N GLU A 173 6.75 -9.12 -13.60
CA GLU A 173 5.53 -9.89 -13.38
C GLU A 173 4.33 -9.00 -13.05
N LEU A 174 4.50 -7.99 -12.19
CA LEU A 174 3.42 -7.04 -11.88
C LEU A 174 2.99 -6.26 -13.12
N ALA A 175 3.99 -5.76 -13.87
CA ALA A 175 3.77 -5.00 -15.10
C ALA A 175 3.12 -5.83 -16.23
N GLN A 176 3.30 -7.15 -16.22
CA GLN A 176 2.75 -8.05 -17.23
C GLN A 176 1.41 -8.66 -16.83
N GLU A 177 1.23 -9.07 -15.58
CA GLU A 177 0.07 -9.85 -15.15
C GLU A 177 -1.09 -8.99 -14.66
N ILE A 178 -0.83 -7.86 -13.98
CA ILE A 178 -1.92 -6.99 -13.52
C ILE A 178 -2.75 -6.46 -14.71
N PRO A 179 -2.16 -5.90 -15.78
CA PRO A 179 -2.94 -5.39 -16.91
C PRO A 179 -3.68 -6.50 -17.67
N LYS A 180 -3.22 -7.76 -17.64
CA LYS A 180 -3.97 -8.85 -18.28
C LYS A 180 -5.25 -9.19 -17.52
N ARG A 181 -5.27 -8.97 -16.21
CA ARG A 181 -6.33 -9.43 -15.31
C ARG A 181 -7.27 -8.32 -14.84
N PHE A 182 -6.78 -7.09 -14.75
CA PHE A 182 -7.47 -5.98 -14.11
C PHE A 182 -7.29 -4.68 -14.89
N SER A 183 -8.28 -3.81 -14.81
CA SER A 183 -8.18 -2.41 -15.22
C SER A 183 -7.96 -1.56 -13.96
N VAL A 184 -6.71 -1.27 -13.63
CA VAL A 184 -6.38 -0.49 -12.42
C VAL A 184 -6.79 0.96 -12.65
N VAL A 185 -7.67 1.50 -11.82
CA VAL A 185 -8.13 2.90 -11.91
C VAL A 185 -7.37 3.80 -10.93
N ALA A 186 -6.95 3.26 -9.80
CA ALA A 186 -6.06 3.94 -8.85
C ALA A 186 -4.98 2.98 -8.37
N ALA A 187 -3.73 3.42 -8.46
CA ALA A 187 -2.56 2.73 -7.94
C ALA A 187 -2.00 3.52 -6.74
N ILE A 188 -2.13 2.94 -5.55
CA ILE A 188 -1.58 3.44 -4.30
C ILE A 188 -0.25 2.69 -4.10
N MET A 189 0.87 3.40 -4.23
CA MET A 189 2.18 2.76 -4.30
C MET A 189 3.14 3.31 -3.24
N ASN A 190 3.89 2.40 -2.61
CA ASN A 190 4.92 2.71 -1.64
C ASN A 190 6.26 2.98 -2.36
N PHE A 191 6.93 4.05 -1.94
CA PHE A 191 8.18 4.54 -2.51
C PHE A 191 9.28 4.60 -1.44
N GLY A 192 10.05 5.69 -1.38
CA GLY A 192 11.10 5.94 -0.38
C GLY A 192 12.49 5.49 -0.82
N HIS A 193 12.58 4.67 -1.88
CA HIS A 193 13.83 4.05 -2.34
C HIS A 193 14.69 3.56 -1.17
N ALA A 194 14.08 2.79 -0.27
CA ALA A 194 14.77 2.23 0.88
C ALA A 194 15.86 1.25 0.39
N ILE A 195 17.04 1.31 1.01
CA ILE A 195 18.19 0.49 0.63
C ILE A 195 18.60 -0.37 1.83
N ALA A 196 18.46 -1.69 1.69
CA ALA A 196 18.91 -2.63 2.71
C ALA A 196 20.42 -2.91 2.57
N PRO A 197 21.19 -2.83 3.67
CA PRO A 197 22.59 -3.23 3.69
C PRO A 197 22.69 -4.77 3.81
N LEU A 198 22.78 -5.46 2.67
CA LEU A 198 22.89 -6.93 2.63
C LEU A 198 24.35 -7.41 2.49
N PRO A 199 24.68 -8.65 2.90
CA PRO A 199 26.03 -9.21 2.71
C PRO A 199 26.50 -9.24 1.25
N THR A 200 25.57 -9.27 0.30
CA THR A 200 25.83 -9.25 -1.15
C THR A 200 25.97 -7.84 -1.73
N GLY A 201 25.85 -6.80 -0.90
CA GLY A 201 25.86 -5.39 -1.27
C GLY A 201 24.52 -4.70 -1.01
N PRO A 202 24.48 -3.35 -1.01
CA PRO A 202 23.25 -2.59 -0.83
C PRO A 202 22.24 -2.92 -1.94
N GLN A 203 20.99 -3.17 -1.57
CA GLN A 203 19.91 -3.44 -2.53
C GLN A 203 18.70 -2.57 -2.23
N ALA A 204 18.08 -2.02 -3.26
CA ALA A 204 16.80 -1.34 -3.12
C ALA A 204 15.72 -2.36 -2.74
N ILE A 205 14.88 -2.00 -1.76
CA ILE A 205 13.80 -2.86 -1.25
C ILE A 205 12.41 -2.23 -1.46
N THR A 206 12.37 -0.96 -1.85
CA THR A 206 11.16 -0.28 -2.33
C THR A 206 11.46 0.48 -3.64
N MET A 207 10.40 0.82 -4.38
CA MET A 207 10.50 1.59 -5.62
C MET A 207 11.08 2.99 -5.42
N ASP A 208 11.86 3.45 -6.40
CA ASP A 208 12.07 4.87 -6.68
C ASP A 208 11.01 5.42 -7.64
N GLY A 209 11.04 6.74 -7.88
CA GLY A 209 10.13 7.42 -8.79
C GLY A 209 10.19 6.89 -10.22
N LYS A 210 11.39 6.57 -10.74
CA LYS A 210 11.56 6.05 -12.11
C LYS A 210 10.89 4.70 -12.28
N SER A 211 11.13 3.79 -11.36
CA SER A 211 10.59 2.43 -11.38
C SER A 211 9.07 2.43 -11.14
N GLY A 212 8.57 3.25 -10.21
CA GLY A 212 7.12 3.41 -10.03
C GLY A 212 6.43 4.11 -11.20
N ALA A 213 7.05 5.11 -11.85
CA ALA A 213 6.51 5.69 -13.08
C ALA A 213 6.45 4.66 -14.22
N ARG A 214 7.47 3.81 -14.34
CA ARG A 214 7.47 2.69 -15.30
C ARG A 214 6.33 1.71 -15.00
N LEU A 215 6.11 1.34 -13.72
CA LEU A 215 5.01 0.46 -13.34
C LEU A 215 3.66 1.13 -13.65
N LEU A 216 3.47 2.40 -13.29
CA LEU A 216 2.26 3.16 -13.58
C LEU A 216 1.91 3.15 -15.09
N GLN A 217 2.90 3.36 -15.95
CA GLN A 217 2.73 3.33 -17.40
C GLN A 217 2.31 1.94 -17.89
N ALA A 218 2.91 0.87 -17.34
CA ALA A 218 2.54 -0.51 -17.68
C ALA A 218 1.12 -0.86 -17.19
N LEU A 219 0.73 -0.40 -16.01
CA LEU A 219 -0.62 -0.57 -15.46
C LEU A 219 -1.68 0.21 -16.24
N GLN A 220 -1.27 1.25 -16.95
CA GLN A 220 -2.15 2.23 -17.59
C GLN A 220 -3.15 2.87 -16.62
N SER A 221 -2.83 2.91 -15.32
CA SER A 221 -3.73 3.43 -14.28
C SER A 221 -4.05 4.91 -14.50
N ASP A 222 -5.27 5.31 -14.17
CA ASP A 222 -5.73 6.70 -14.31
C ASP A 222 -5.06 7.59 -13.26
N VAL A 223 -4.95 7.09 -12.03
CA VAL A 223 -4.39 7.82 -10.89
C VAL A 223 -3.26 7.03 -10.22
N LEU A 224 -2.22 7.75 -9.81
CA LEU A 224 -1.17 7.32 -8.89
C LEU A 224 -1.29 8.09 -7.58
N VAL A 225 -1.38 7.39 -6.47
CA VAL A 225 -1.26 7.95 -5.11
C VAL A 225 0.06 7.49 -4.53
N PRO A 226 1.10 8.34 -4.49
CA PRO A 226 2.36 7.97 -3.86
C PRO A 226 2.26 8.00 -2.34
N MET A 227 2.84 7.01 -1.68
CA MET A 227 3.00 6.92 -0.23
C MET A 227 4.43 6.47 0.13
N HIS A 228 4.75 6.36 1.41
CA HIS A 228 5.98 5.72 1.89
C HIS A 228 7.28 6.36 1.37
N TYR A 229 7.30 7.68 1.21
CA TYR A 229 8.50 8.42 0.78
C TYR A 229 8.98 9.46 1.80
N GLU A 230 8.31 9.56 2.94
CA GLU A 230 8.59 10.53 4.01
C GLU A 230 8.45 9.88 5.40
N SER A 231 8.86 10.62 6.43
CA SER A 231 8.70 10.27 7.86
C SER A 231 9.65 9.19 8.42
N TRP A 232 10.64 8.68 7.66
CA TRP A 232 11.63 7.70 8.14
C TRP A 232 13.06 7.97 7.67
N GLY A 233 14.03 7.72 8.57
CA GLY A 233 15.44 8.03 8.33
C GLY A 233 16.17 7.14 7.32
N HIS A 234 15.57 6.02 6.92
CA HIS A 234 16.20 5.06 5.99
C HIS A 234 15.73 5.23 4.54
N PHE A 235 14.80 6.14 4.27
CA PHE A 235 14.42 6.54 2.92
C PHE A 235 15.51 7.40 2.29
N THR A 236 15.72 7.22 0.99
CA THR A 236 16.75 7.93 0.22
C THR A 236 16.17 8.81 -0.89
N GLN A 237 14.87 8.71 -1.13
CA GLN A 237 14.13 9.57 -2.07
C GLN A 237 12.83 10.08 -1.43
N PHE A 238 12.63 11.41 -1.46
CA PHE A 238 11.50 12.09 -0.83
C PHE A 238 10.60 12.77 -1.87
N GLY A 239 9.55 13.47 -1.42
CA GLY A 239 8.47 13.96 -2.28
C GLY A 239 8.94 14.87 -3.42
N LYS A 240 9.98 15.69 -3.19
CA LYS A 240 10.51 16.60 -4.22
C LYS A 240 11.21 15.84 -5.35
N GLU A 241 12.12 14.93 -5.00
CA GLU A 241 12.84 14.11 -5.98
C GLU A 241 11.88 13.15 -6.70
N LEU A 242 10.89 12.64 -5.97
CA LEU A 242 9.84 11.78 -6.51
C LEU A 242 9.00 12.53 -7.57
N ALA A 243 8.60 13.77 -7.28
CA ALA A 243 7.89 14.61 -8.24
C ALA A 243 8.70 14.91 -9.51
N GLN A 244 10.02 15.11 -9.38
CA GLN A 244 10.92 15.33 -10.52
C GLN A 244 10.99 14.09 -11.42
N ASP A 245 11.08 12.90 -10.84
CA ASP A 245 11.06 11.65 -11.61
C ASP A 245 9.73 11.45 -12.35
N PHE A 246 8.60 11.80 -11.71
CA PHE A 246 7.28 11.72 -12.35
C PHE A 246 7.10 12.73 -13.48
N GLU A 247 7.61 13.95 -13.33
CA GLU A 247 7.63 14.96 -14.40
C GLU A 247 8.52 14.51 -15.56
N ALA A 248 9.72 14.00 -15.28
CA ALA A 248 10.63 13.49 -16.30
C ALA A 248 10.04 12.29 -17.07
N ALA A 249 9.21 11.47 -16.42
CA ALA A 249 8.50 10.36 -17.04
C ALA A 249 7.18 10.78 -17.73
N GLY A 250 6.75 12.04 -17.62
CA GLY A 250 5.52 12.55 -18.22
C GLY A 250 4.24 12.00 -17.60
N VAL A 251 4.27 11.63 -16.31
CA VAL A 251 3.12 11.05 -15.58
C VAL A 251 2.58 11.95 -14.47
N GLN A 252 3.12 13.15 -14.29
CA GLN A 252 2.77 14.08 -13.22
C GLN A 252 1.28 14.41 -13.15
N ASP A 253 0.58 14.47 -14.29
CA ASP A 253 -0.85 14.77 -14.36
C ASP A 253 -1.74 13.64 -13.82
N LYS A 254 -1.16 12.44 -13.63
CA LYS A 254 -1.83 11.30 -13.00
C LYS A 254 -1.58 11.23 -11.48
N VAL A 255 -0.69 12.07 -10.95
CA VAL A 255 -0.26 11.96 -9.54
C VAL A 255 -1.21 12.73 -8.63
N CYS A 256 -1.83 12.00 -7.71
CA CYS A 256 -2.67 12.55 -6.65
C CYS A 256 -1.88 12.58 -5.34
N TRP A 257 -1.20 13.69 -5.08
CA TRP A 257 -0.51 13.95 -3.81
C TRP A 257 -1.51 14.11 -2.66
N LEU A 258 -1.22 13.51 -1.51
CA LEU A 258 -2.04 13.61 -0.30
C LEU A 258 -1.42 14.60 0.68
N THR A 259 -2.24 15.21 1.53
CA THR A 259 -1.78 16.00 2.67
C THR A 259 -2.04 15.20 3.93
N PRO A 260 -1.04 14.98 4.81
CA PRO A 260 -1.22 14.20 6.04
C PRO A 260 -2.42 14.71 6.86
N GLY A 261 -3.26 13.78 7.31
CA GLY A 261 -4.46 14.04 8.12
C GLY A 261 -5.64 14.65 7.38
N GLN A 262 -5.51 14.97 6.08
CA GLN A 262 -6.59 15.54 5.28
C GLN A 262 -7.20 14.48 4.36
N ARG A 263 -8.52 14.33 4.46
CA ARG A 263 -9.30 13.53 3.51
C ARG A 263 -9.25 14.16 2.13
N LYS A 264 -8.90 13.38 1.12
CA LYS A 264 -8.89 13.81 -0.28
C LYS A 264 -9.66 12.83 -1.14
N LYS A 265 -10.56 13.36 -1.98
CA LYS A 265 -11.23 12.61 -3.03
C LYS A 265 -10.26 12.26 -4.15
N VAL A 266 -10.09 10.97 -4.43
CA VAL A 266 -9.21 10.43 -5.47
C VAL A 266 -9.99 10.03 -6.72
N LEU A 267 -11.13 9.35 -6.56
CA LEU A 267 -12.07 8.95 -7.62
C LEU A 267 -13.50 9.41 -7.26
#